data_AF-F5NVR7-F1
#
_entry.id   AF-F5NVR7-F1
#
_cell.length_a   1.000
_cell.length_b   1.000
_cell.length_c   1.000
_cell.angle_alpha   90.00
_cell.angle_beta   90.00
_cell.angle_gamma   90.00
#
_symmetry.space_group_name_H-M   'P 1'
#
loop_
_entity.id
_entity.type
_entity.pdbx_description
1 polymer ?
#
loop_
_entity_poly.entity_id
_entity_poly.type
_entity_poly.pdbx_seq_one_letter_code
_entity_poly.pdbx_strand_id
1 'polypeptide(L)'
;MNNGDIGPLRPFTINLRTGEISMSHKVSVGGGSQVNGALGIGVQNALGGNSIVLGDNDTGFKQNGDGILDVYANSQRVFRFQNGVAIAFKNIQAGTVRKFTLSSANNSTKNAAFYLWGNPSRPVVAELGDDSGWHFFSQRNPDNSIVFTVNGQVIPLNYGNFDARYKYRTEGVQDVRYGHEMYYSPGRNSADNVDGVYYRPLQKLINGTWYNVASI
;
A
#
# COMPACT_ATOMS: atom_id res chain seq x y z
N MET A 1 -12.69 -69.97 30.93
CA MET A 1 -13.68 -68.89 31.12
C MET A 1 -13.06 -67.82 32.02
N ASN A 2 -13.38 -66.53 31.82
CA ASN A 2 -12.73 -65.35 32.47
C ASN A 2 -13.73 -64.66 33.45
N ASN A 3 -13.35 -64.39 34.72
CA ASN A 3 -14.28 -63.99 35.81
C ASN A 3 -13.74 -62.92 36.79
N GLY A 4 -12.96 -61.97 36.28
CA GLY A 4 -12.46 -60.83 37.06
C GLY A 4 -13.42 -59.64 37.03
N ASP A 5 -13.14 -58.62 37.83
CA ASP A 5 -13.84 -57.34 37.76
C ASP A 5 -13.90 -56.82 36.33
N ILE A 6 -15.00 -56.09 36.02
CA ILE A 6 -15.21 -55.53 34.69
C ILE A 6 -13.95 -54.80 34.27
N GLY A 7 -13.43 -55.27 33.13
CA GLY A 7 -12.32 -54.63 32.49
C GLY A 7 -12.67 -53.17 32.20
N PRO A 8 -11.67 -52.31 32.17
CA PRO A 8 -11.88 -50.88 32.03
C PRO A 8 -12.45 -50.44 30.66
N LEU A 9 -12.46 -51.27 29.60
CA LEU A 9 -12.95 -50.89 28.26
C LEU A 9 -14.43 -50.52 28.26
N ARG A 10 -14.78 -49.50 27.47
CA ARG A 10 -16.15 -49.02 27.25
C ARG A 10 -16.43 -48.94 25.74
N PRO A 11 -16.86 -50.05 25.10
CA PRO A 11 -17.10 -50.07 23.65
C PRO A 11 -18.11 -49.01 23.18
N PHE A 12 -19.11 -48.71 24.02
CA PHE A 12 -19.99 -47.54 23.90
C PHE A 12 -20.59 -47.14 25.28
N THR A 13 -21.21 -45.96 25.39
CA THR A 13 -21.97 -45.46 26.56
C THR A 13 -23.22 -44.69 26.13
N ILE A 14 -24.18 -44.53 27.05
CA ILE A 14 -25.40 -43.74 26.84
C ILE A 14 -25.58 -42.76 28.01
N ASN A 15 -25.81 -41.48 27.71
CA ASN A 15 -26.15 -40.48 28.73
C ASN A 15 -27.66 -40.44 28.95
N LEU A 16 -28.08 -40.79 30.16
CA LEU A 16 -29.50 -40.92 30.48
C LEU A 16 -30.23 -39.58 30.66
N ARG A 17 -29.52 -38.45 30.79
CA ARG A 17 -30.10 -37.11 30.85
C ARG A 17 -30.32 -36.49 29.47
N THR A 18 -29.53 -36.86 28.46
CA THR A 18 -29.51 -36.21 27.13
C THR A 18 -29.81 -37.14 25.95
N GLY A 19 -29.73 -38.46 26.11
CA GLY A 19 -29.97 -39.45 25.06
C GLY A 19 -28.80 -39.69 24.10
N GLU A 20 -27.64 -39.09 24.35
CA GLU A 20 -26.44 -39.23 23.52
C GLU A 20 -25.87 -40.67 23.57
N ILE A 21 -25.54 -41.23 22.40
CA ILE A 21 -24.80 -42.49 22.26
C ILE A 21 -23.35 -42.17 21.88
N SER A 22 -22.41 -42.54 22.75
CA SER A 22 -20.98 -42.27 22.54
C SER A 22 -20.21 -43.58 22.34
N MET A 23 -19.53 -43.74 21.20
CA MET A 23 -18.66 -44.88 20.90
C MET A 23 -17.21 -44.43 20.79
N SER A 24 -16.42 -44.69 21.83
CA SER A 24 -15.05 -44.19 21.93
C SER A 24 -13.99 -45.16 21.38
N HIS A 25 -14.40 -46.14 20.57
CA HIS A 25 -13.52 -47.14 19.94
C HIS A 25 -13.69 -47.12 18.43
N LYS A 26 -12.89 -47.90 17.70
CA LYS A 26 -13.07 -48.06 16.25
C LYS A 26 -14.52 -48.41 15.99
N VAL A 27 -15.24 -47.42 15.49
CA VAL A 27 -16.62 -47.61 15.15
C VAL A 27 -16.62 -48.30 13.79
N SER A 28 -16.89 -49.60 13.82
CA SER A 28 -17.12 -50.39 12.62
C SER A 28 -18.63 -50.59 12.48
N VAL A 29 -19.33 -49.59 11.92
CA VAL A 29 -20.78 -49.69 11.69
C VAL A 29 -21.04 -50.46 10.41
N GLY A 30 -21.80 -51.57 10.50
CA GLY A 30 -22.27 -52.33 9.35
C GLY A 30 -23.76 -52.08 9.07
N GLY A 31 -24.14 -51.75 7.83
CA GLY A 31 -25.52 -51.67 7.32
C GLY A 31 -26.40 -50.50 7.83
N GLY A 32 -26.97 -49.71 6.91
CA GLY A 32 -28.11 -48.80 7.17
C GLY A 32 -27.88 -47.53 8.02
N SER A 33 -26.63 -47.12 8.27
CA SER A 33 -26.28 -45.95 9.12
C SER A 33 -26.69 -44.60 8.51
N GLN A 34 -27.47 -43.80 9.24
CA GLN A 34 -27.95 -42.48 8.81
C GLN A 34 -27.79 -41.44 9.92
N VAL A 35 -27.24 -40.27 9.57
CA VAL A 35 -27.17 -39.08 10.45
C VAL A 35 -28.29 -38.11 10.05
N ASN A 36 -29.41 -38.12 10.80
CA ASN A 36 -30.51 -37.17 10.61
C ASN A 36 -30.15 -35.84 11.30
N GLY A 37 -29.33 -35.03 10.63
CA GLY A 37 -28.72 -33.80 11.14
C GLY A 37 -27.40 -33.46 10.45
N ALA A 38 -26.56 -32.64 11.08
CA ALA A 38 -25.28 -32.21 10.54
C ALA A 38 -24.19 -33.29 10.74
N LEU A 39 -23.44 -33.66 9.70
CA LEU A 39 -22.30 -34.58 9.77
C LEU A 39 -21.00 -33.79 9.71
N GLY A 40 -20.10 -34.01 10.66
CA GLY A 40 -18.71 -33.65 10.45
C GLY A 40 -17.83 -34.88 10.54
N ILE A 41 -16.82 -34.88 9.70
CA ILE A 41 -15.87 -35.97 9.57
C ILE A 41 -14.60 -35.48 10.24
N GLY A 42 -14.37 -36.01 11.45
CA GLY A 42 -13.47 -35.42 12.45
C GLY A 42 -14.11 -34.32 13.31
N VAL A 43 -15.41 -34.00 13.14
CA VAL A 43 -16.05 -32.90 13.88
C VAL A 43 -17.56 -33.11 14.00
N GLN A 44 -18.17 -32.54 15.03
CA GLN A 44 -19.61 -32.38 15.04
C GLN A 44 -19.97 -31.12 14.26
N ASN A 45 -20.81 -31.26 13.25
CA ASN A 45 -21.05 -30.16 12.36
C ASN A 45 -21.93 -29.05 12.98
N ALA A 46 -21.37 -27.83 12.95
CA ALA A 46 -21.94 -26.60 13.50
C ALA A 46 -22.26 -25.53 12.43
N LEU A 47 -22.10 -25.87 11.14
CA LEU A 47 -22.54 -25.03 10.02
C LEU A 47 -24.08 -25.10 9.83
N GLY A 48 -24.78 -25.79 10.75
CA GLY A 48 -26.20 -26.09 10.71
C GLY A 48 -26.50 -27.47 10.08
N GLY A 49 -27.76 -27.93 10.13
CA GLY A 49 -28.18 -29.05 9.29
C GLY A 49 -27.95 -28.74 7.80
N ASN A 50 -27.79 -29.75 6.95
CA ASN A 50 -27.48 -29.58 5.52
C ASN A 50 -26.11 -28.93 5.20
N SER A 51 -25.10 -29.20 6.02
CA SER A 51 -23.73 -28.80 5.72
C SER A 51 -22.81 -29.99 5.94
N ILE A 52 -21.61 -29.91 5.41
CA ILE A 52 -20.56 -30.85 5.75
C ILE A 52 -19.38 -29.99 6.16
N VAL A 53 -19.00 -30.16 7.41
CA VAL A 53 -17.63 -29.88 7.78
C VAL A 53 -16.80 -30.93 7.05
N LEU A 54 -16.33 -30.49 5.89
CA LEU A 54 -15.79 -31.30 4.81
C LEU A 54 -14.32 -31.64 5.05
N GLY A 55 -13.91 -32.84 4.65
CA GLY A 55 -14.72 -33.89 4.00
C GLY A 55 -14.98 -33.71 2.50
N ASP A 56 -15.57 -34.75 1.91
CA ASP A 56 -15.17 -35.32 0.61
C ASP A 56 -13.74 -35.93 0.68
N ASN A 57 -13.36 -36.74 -0.29
CA ASN A 57 -12.16 -37.57 -0.21
C ASN A 57 -10.88 -36.83 -0.66
N ASP A 58 -11.01 -35.61 -1.17
CA ASP A 58 -9.93 -34.95 -1.89
C ASP A 58 -9.94 -33.40 -1.89
N THR A 59 -10.95 -32.78 -1.29
CA THR A 59 -10.99 -31.42 -0.74
C THR A 59 -10.77 -31.48 0.77
N GLY A 60 -10.04 -30.50 1.27
CA GLY A 60 -9.64 -30.42 2.64
C GLY A 60 -8.14 -30.23 2.71
N PHE A 61 -7.48 -31.11 3.43
CA PHE A 61 -6.10 -30.87 3.81
C PHE A 61 -5.28 -32.13 3.58
N LYS A 62 -4.17 -31.98 2.87
CA LYS A 62 -3.23 -33.09 2.63
C LYS A 62 -1.85 -32.72 3.14
N GLN A 63 -1.26 -33.62 3.92
CA GLN A 63 0.13 -33.57 4.33
C GLN A 63 0.97 -34.29 3.27
N ASN A 64 1.75 -33.54 2.51
CA ASN A 64 2.51 -34.04 1.36
C ASN A 64 4.00 -34.26 1.67
N GLY A 65 4.28 -34.74 2.88
CA GLY A 65 5.60 -34.84 3.44
C GLY A 65 5.68 -34.05 4.76
N ASP A 66 6.77 -34.28 5.48
CA ASP A 66 7.02 -33.52 6.70
C ASP A 66 7.00 -32.01 6.39
N GLY A 67 6.11 -31.27 7.05
CA GLY A 67 5.99 -29.81 6.94
C GLY A 67 5.33 -29.22 5.67
N ILE A 68 4.67 -29.99 4.81
CA ILE A 68 4.01 -29.46 3.61
C ILE A 68 2.51 -29.69 3.71
N LEU A 69 1.80 -28.64 4.14
CA LEU A 69 0.36 -28.62 4.20
C LEU A 69 -0.18 -27.87 3.00
N ASP A 70 -1.14 -28.52 2.39
CA ASP A 70 -1.79 -28.00 1.23
C ASP A 70 -3.26 -27.93 1.57
N VAL A 71 -3.82 -26.73 1.42
CA VAL A 71 -5.25 -26.66 1.21
C VAL A 71 -5.47 -27.30 -0.14
N TYR A 72 -6.12 -28.44 -0.06
CA TYR A 72 -6.64 -29.13 -1.18
C TYR A 72 -8.07 -28.68 -1.41
N ALA A 73 -8.35 -28.31 -2.64
CA ALA A 73 -9.71 -28.33 -3.13
C ALA A 73 -9.68 -29.24 -4.35
N ASN A 74 -10.44 -30.33 -4.34
CA ASN A 74 -10.64 -31.22 -5.48
C ASN A 74 -9.32 -31.85 -6.01
N SER A 75 -8.58 -32.53 -5.13
CA SER A 75 -7.29 -33.12 -5.44
C SER A 75 -6.20 -32.12 -5.85
N GLN A 76 -6.39 -30.81 -5.63
CA GLN A 76 -5.43 -29.76 -5.97
C GLN A 76 -5.00 -28.89 -4.80
N ARG A 77 -3.69 -28.66 -4.69
CA ARG A 77 -3.05 -27.72 -3.76
C ARG A 77 -3.30 -26.26 -4.19
N VAL A 78 -4.31 -25.61 -3.62
CA VAL A 78 -4.73 -24.25 -4.00
C VAL A 78 -4.04 -23.15 -3.21
N PHE A 79 -3.63 -23.51 -2.02
CA PHE A 79 -2.81 -22.67 -1.23
C PHE A 79 -1.94 -23.63 -0.53
N ARG A 80 -0.65 -23.47 -0.79
CA ARG A 80 0.29 -24.27 -0.09
C ARG A 80 0.97 -23.43 0.91
N PHE A 81 0.95 -24.05 2.04
CA PHE A 81 1.61 -23.69 3.23
C PHE A 81 2.80 -24.64 3.18
N GLN A 82 3.68 -24.34 2.22
CA GLN A 82 5.04 -24.80 2.30
C GLN A 82 5.77 -23.80 3.14
N ASN A 83 6.86 -24.30 3.66
CA ASN A 83 7.83 -23.46 4.29
C ASN A 83 8.22 -22.29 3.34
N GLY A 84 7.87 -21.04 3.70
CA GLY A 84 8.54 -19.83 3.20
C GLY A 84 7.80 -18.92 2.23
N VAL A 85 6.72 -19.37 1.61
CA VAL A 85 5.94 -18.49 0.76
C VAL A 85 4.54 -19.04 0.84
N ALA A 86 3.66 -18.21 1.39
CA ALA A 86 2.26 -18.22 1.05
C ALA A 86 2.22 -17.85 -0.41
N ILE A 87 2.66 -18.83 -1.18
CA ILE A 87 2.29 -18.95 -2.54
C ILE A 87 0.86 -19.35 -2.27
N ALA A 88 0.04 -18.32 -2.27
CA ALA A 88 -0.96 -18.25 -3.29
C ALA A 88 -0.45 -19.00 -4.55
N PHE A 89 -0.45 -20.35 -4.50
CA PHE A 89 -0.38 -21.18 -5.69
C PHE A 89 -1.65 -20.89 -6.50
N LYS A 90 -2.65 -20.28 -5.84
CA LYS A 90 -3.84 -19.57 -6.32
C LYS A 90 -4.02 -18.27 -5.52
N ASN A 91 -4.72 -17.28 -6.08
CA ASN A 91 -4.70 -15.86 -5.70
C ASN A 91 -5.20 -15.46 -4.28
N ILE A 92 -4.76 -14.27 -3.81
CA ILE A 92 -5.29 -13.57 -2.62
C ILE A 92 -6.31 -12.51 -3.08
N GLN A 93 -7.60 -12.70 -2.77
CA GLN A 93 -8.67 -11.75 -3.07
C GLN A 93 -9.02 -10.91 -1.83
N ALA A 94 -8.79 -9.59 -1.88
CA ALA A 94 -9.05 -8.68 -0.76
C ALA A 94 -10.35 -7.88 -0.98
N GLY A 95 -11.41 -8.19 -0.22
CA GLY A 95 -12.64 -7.40 -0.11
C GLY A 95 -13.94 -8.11 -0.51
N THR A 96 -15.02 -7.83 0.23
CA THR A 96 -16.37 -8.41 -0.02
C THR A 96 -17.25 -7.45 -0.82
N VAL A 97 -17.46 -6.23 -0.31
CA VAL A 97 -18.26 -5.18 -0.98
C VAL A 97 -17.38 -4.22 -1.77
N ARG A 98 -16.15 -3.97 -1.33
CA ARG A 98 -15.15 -3.15 -2.05
C ARG A 98 -13.82 -3.85 -1.96
N LYS A 99 -13.09 -3.89 -3.08
CA LYS A 99 -11.86 -4.66 -3.18
C LYS A 99 -10.61 -3.77 -3.19
N PHE A 100 -9.56 -4.26 -2.55
CA PHE A 100 -8.21 -3.69 -2.66
C PHE A 100 -7.50 -4.38 -3.82
N THR A 101 -7.15 -3.59 -4.83
CA THR A 101 -6.71 -4.13 -6.12
C THR A 101 -5.23 -3.83 -6.33
N LEU A 102 -4.43 -4.89 -6.41
CA LEU A 102 -3.11 -4.85 -7.04
C LEU A 102 -3.35 -5.09 -8.54
N SER A 103 -3.24 -4.04 -9.37
CA SER A 103 -3.53 -4.10 -10.81
C SER A 103 -2.46 -3.41 -11.64
N SER A 104 -2.16 -3.99 -12.80
CA SER A 104 -1.38 -3.37 -13.87
C SER A 104 -2.28 -3.21 -15.10
N ALA A 105 -2.26 -2.03 -15.76
CA ALA A 105 -2.95 -1.79 -17.03
C ALA A 105 -2.15 -2.29 -18.26
N ASN A 106 -0.90 -2.73 -18.07
CA ASN A 106 -0.02 -3.31 -19.09
C ASN A 106 0.34 -2.44 -20.32
N ASN A 107 0.07 -1.13 -20.34
CA ASN A 107 0.66 -0.20 -21.31
C ASN A 107 2.01 0.38 -20.84
N SER A 108 2.51 -0.13 -19.72
CA SER A 108 3.88 0.10 -19.26
C SER A 108 4.86 -0.65 -20.16
N THR A 109 5.90 0.02 -20.66
CA THR A 109 6.96 -0.62 -21.47
C THR A 109 7.92 -1.49 -20.64
N LYS A 110 7.70 -1.63 -19.32
CA LYS A 110 8.58 -2.28 -18.33
C LYS A 110 7.80 -2.87 -17.14
N ASN A 111 8.33 -3.92 -16.51
CA ASN A 111 7.73 -4.49 -15.30
C ASN A 111 7.75 -3.45 -14.22
N ALA A 112 6.62 -3.23 -13.57
CA ALA A 112 6.63 -2.55 -12.29
C ALA A 112 6.61 -3.63 -11.22
N ALA A 113 7.54 -3.58 -10.29
CA ALA A 113 7.33 -4.27 -9.03
C ALA A 113 7.24 -3.23 -7.93
N PHE A 114 6.36 -3.55 -7.00
CA PHE A 114 6.55 -3.05 -5.68
C PHE A 114 7.71 -3.86 -5.08
N TYR A 115 8.92 -3.33 -5.25
CA TYR A 115 10.08 -3.90 -4.60
C TYR A 115 10.11 -3.35 -3.19
N LEU A 116 10.18 -4.25 -2.24
CA LEU A 116 10.54 -3.90 -0.89
C LEU A 116 11.97 -4.36 -0.67
N TRP A 117 12.90 -3.42 -0.63
CA TRP A 117 14.34 -3.69 -0.51
C TRP A 117 15.03 -2.57 0.32
N GLY A 118 16.34 -2.68 0.59
CA GLY A 118 17.10 -1.64 1.35
C GLY A 118 18.56 -1.98 1.66
N ASN A 119 19.31 -1.04 2.27
CA ASN A 119 20.72 -1.16 2.74
C ASN A 119 21.08 -0.05 3.81
N PRO A 120 22.32 0.07 4.38
CA PRO A 120 22.62 0.96 5.53
C PRO A 120 22.50 2.46 5.32
N SER A 121 22.75 2.93 4.10
CA SER A 121 22.56 4.34 3.75
C SER A 121 21.12 4.60 3.30
N ARG A 122 20.33 3.54 3.05
CA ARG A 122 18.95 3.59 2.54
C ARG A 122 18.06 2.56 3.26
N PRO A 123 17.71 2.85 4.53
CA PRO A 123 17.08 1.88 5.43
C PRO A 123 15.86 1.12 4.88
N VAL A 124 14.89 1.79 4.26
CA VAL A 124 13.72 1.14 3.65
C VAL A 124 13.47 1.79 2.33
N VAL A 125 13.32 0.98 1.30
CA VAL A 125 12.87 1.44 -0.01
C VAL A 125 11.62 0.64 -0.35
N ALA A 126 10.48 1.28 -0.14
CA ALA A 126 9.23 0.88 -0.77
C ALA A 126 9.27 1.51 -2.15
N GLU A 127 9.77 0.73 -3.09
CA GLU A 127 10.05 1.19 -4.42
C GLU A 127 8.94 0.74 -5.35
N LEU A 128 8.39 1.71 -6.08
CA LEU A 128 7.85 1.37 -7.37
C LEU A 128 8.98 1.58 -8.37
N GLY A 129 9.51 0.48 -8.83
CA GLY A 129 10.58 0.46 -9.80
C GLY A 129 10.15 -0.27 -11.05
N ASP A 130 10.82 0.10 -12.13
CA ASP A 130 10.76 -0.66 -13.37
C ASP A 130 12.12 -1.21 -13.81
N ASP A 131 12.12 -1.95 -14.90
CA ASP A 131 13.32 -2.61 -15.43
C ASP A 131 14.46 -1.64 -15.83
N SER A 132 14.19 -0.34 -15.96
CA SER A 132 15.21 0.70 -16.17
C SER A 132 15.53 1.49 -14.91
N GLY A 133 14.94 1.11 -13.78
CA GLY A 133 15.21 1.66 -12.47
C GLY A 133 13.96 2.19 -11.79
N TRP A 134 14.20 2.85 -10.67
CA TRP A 134 13.15 3.31 -9.79
C TRP A 134 12.39 4.51 -10.37
N HIS A 135 11.07 4.51 -10.21
CA HIS A 135 10.20 5.66 -10.54
C HIS A 135 10.14 6.59 -9.37
N PHE A 136 9.70 6.02 -8.26
CA PHE A 136 9.68 6.70 -7.00
C PHE A 136 9.90 5.67 -5.91
N PHE A 137 10.42 6.18 -4.83
CA PHE A 137 10.41 5.46 -3.59
C PHE A 137 10.07 6.45 -2.49
N SER A 138 9.28 5.97 -1.54
CA SER A 138 9.44 6.51 -0.21
C SER A 138 10.63 5.80 0.41
N GLN A 139 11.60 6.60 0.86
CA GLN A 139 12.70 6.11 1.66
C GLN A 139 12.73 6.83 2.98
N ARG A 140 13.00 6.07 4.02
CA ARG A 140 13.44 6.63 5.29
C ARG A 140 14.96 6.72 5.29
N ASN A 141 15.50 7.90 5.55
CA ASN A 141 16.93 8.15 5.65
C ASN A 141 17.49 7.73 7.02
N PRO A 142 18.83 7.74 7.18
CA PRO A 142 19.46 7.37 8.44
C PRO A 142 19.11 8.29 9.63
N ASP A 143 18.85 9.58 9.39
CA ASP A 143 18.42 10.54 10.42
C ASP A 143 16.89 10.50 10.69
N ASN A 144 16.20 9.49 10.15
CA ASN A 144 14.75 9.28 10.17
C ASN A 144 13.90 10.29 9.42
N SER A 145 14.51 11.30 8.80
CA SER A 145 13.81 12.06 7.78
C SER A 145 13.31 11.10 6.70
N ILE A 146 12.10 11.32 6.22
CA ILE A 146 11.58 10.60 5.06
C ILE A 146 11.82 11.48 3.87
N VAL A 147 12.35 10.88 2.82
CA VAL A 147 12.30 11.45 1.50
C VAL A 147 11.31 10.64 0.69
N PHE A 148 10.40 11.35 0.05
CA PHE A 148 9.69 10.79 -1.07
C PHE A 148 10.38 11.33 -2.31
N THR A 149 11.13 10.46 -2.97
CA THR A 149 11.91 10.85 -4.12
C THR A 149 11.21 10.34 -5.36
N VAL A 150 11.03 11.24 -6.32
CA VAL A 150 10.49 10.94 -7.64
C VAL A 150 11.60 11.18 -8.65
N ASN A 151 11.86 10.18 -9.47
CA ASN A 151 12.77 10.25 -10.59
C ASN A 151 12.05 10.91 -11.78
N GLY A 152 11.69 12.19 -11.61
CA GLY A 152 10.87 12.93 -12.57
C GLY A 152 10.13 14.13 -11.96
N GLN A 153 9.07 14.57 -12.63
CA GLN A 153 8.27 15.73 -12.23
C GLN A 153 7.12 15.35 -11.28
N VAL A 154 6.77 16.27 -10.38
CA VAL A 154 5.56 16.19 -9.54
C VAL A 154 4.62 17.33 -9.93
N ILE A 155 3.41 16.98 -10.38
CA ILE A 155 2.41 17.93 -10.86
C ILE A 155 1.17 17.86 -9.95
N PRO A 156 1.03 18.72 -8.93
CA PRO A 156 -0.19 18.79 -8.13
C PRO A 156 -1.35 19.42 -8.91
N LEU A 157 -2.58 19.07 -8.51
CA LEU A 157 -3.79 19.70 -9.02
C LEU A 157 -3.99 21.14 -8.49
N ASN A 158 -3.31 21.51 -7.40
CA ASN A 158 -3.43 22.83 -6.78
C ASN A 158 -2.05 23.29 -6.26
N TYR A 159 -1.64 24.49 -6.67
CA TYR A 159 -0.34 25.11 -6.33
C TYR A 159 -0.44 26.28 -5.33
N GLY A 160 -1.61 26.56 -4.74
CA GLY A 160 -1.83 27.78 -3.95
C GLY A 160 -0.87 27.98 -2.76
N ASN A 161 -0.36 26.91 -2.17
CA ASN A 161 0.65 26.98 -1.11
C ASN A 161 2.07 27.32 -1.62
N PHE A 162 2.36 27.12 -2.91
CA PHE A 162 3.59 27.57 -3.56
C PHE A 162 3.44 29.01 -4.05
N ASP A 163 2.33 29.31 -4.73
CA ASP A 163 2.06 30.63 -5.29
C ASP A 163 1.95 31.71 -4.20
N ALA A 164 1.46 31.35 -2.99
CA ALA A 164 1.46 32.26 -1.85
C ALA A 164 2.86 32.58 -1.29
N ARG A 165 3.89 31.78 -1.61
CA ARG A 165 5.27 31.96 -1.14
C ARG A 165 6.19 32.57 -2.19
N TYR A 166 5.84 32.48 -3.47
CA TYR A 166 6.69 32.92 -4.58
C TYR A 166 5.89 33.80 -5.55
N LYS A 167 6.45 34.95 -5.93
CA LYS A 167 5.82 35.87 -6.88
C LYS A 167 5.92 35.36 -8.31
N TYR A 168 4.88 35.61 -9.12
CA TYR A 168 4.97 35.32 -10.56
C TYR A 168 5.96 36.24 -11.26
N ARG A 169 6.56 35.76 -12.36
CA ARG A 169 7.46 36.57 -13.20
C ARG A 169 6.79 37.86 -13.68
N THR A 170 5.47 37.84 -13.87
CA THR A 170 4.68 39.00 -14.28
C THR A 170 4.54 40.05 -13.17
N GLU A 171 4.74 39.67 -11.91
CA GLU A 171 4.63 40.53 -10.72
C GLU A 171 6.00 41.05 -10.21
N GLY A 172 7.11 40.57 -10.78
CA GLY A 172 8.46 41.08 -10.56
C GLY A 172 8.85 42.21 -11.53
N VAL A 173 10.02 42.82 -11.32
CA VAL A 173 10.59 43.78 -12.29
C VAL A 173 10.99 43.05 -13.56
N GLN A 174 10.35 43.42 -14.66
CA GLN A 174 10.48 42.80 -15.97
C GLN A 174 11.55 43.47 -16.83
N ASP A 175 11.67 44.78 -16.71
CA ASP A 175 12.62 45.59 -17.47
C ASP A 175 12.93 46.90 -16.72
N VAL A 176 14.05 47.54 -17.04
CA VAL A 176 14.48 48.81 -16.47
C VAL A 176 14.95 49.75 -17.58
N ARG A 177 14.46 50.98 -17.58
CA ARG A 177 14.85 52.01 -18.55
C ARG A 177 15.04 53.36 -17.89
N TYR A 178 15.65 54.30 -18.61
CA TYR A 178 15.57 55.71 -18.24
C TYR A 178 14.20 56.28 -18.62
N GLY A 179 13.59 56.99 -17.68
CA GLY A 179 12.33 57.72 -17.87
C GLY A 179 12.53 59.00 -18.67
N HIS A 180 11.58 59.93 -18.57
CA HIS A 180 11.71 61.23 -19.21
C HIS A 180 12.73 62.11 -18.48
N GLU A 181 13.24 63.12 -19.18
CA GLU A 181 14.23 64.06 -18.64
C GLU A 181 13.64 64.90 -17.50
N MET A 182 14.47 65.13 -16.49
CA MET A 182 14.21 65.88 -15.27
C MET A 182 15.42 66.75 -14.95
N TYR A 183 15.21 67.84 -14.22
CA TYR A 183 16.24 68.86 -13.95
C TYR A 183 16.59 68.92 -12.47
N TYR A 184 17.88 68.96 -12.16
CA TYR A 184 18.43 69.15 -10.83
C TYR A 184 19.32 70.38 -10.76
N SER A 185 19.03 71.31 -9.85
CA SER A 185 19.89 72.48 -9.58
C SER A 185 20.97 72.12 -8.54
N PRO A 186 22.26 72.16 -8.89
CA PRO A 186 23.34 72.05 -7.90
C PRO A 186 23.31 73.29 -7.01
N GLY A 187 23.40 73.11 -5.69
CA GLY A 187 23.27 74.20 -4.72
C GLY A 187 24.38 75.27 -4.80
N ARG A 188 24.33 76.24 -3.87
CA ARG A 188 25.02 77.56 -3.91
C ARG A 188 26.56 77.61 -4.07
N ASN A 189 27.28 76.49 -4.10
CA ASN A 189 28.73 76.45 -4.25
C ASN A 189 29.19 75.89 -5.61
N SER A 190 28.31 75.93 -6.62
CA SER A 190 28.68 75.66 -8.01
C SER A 190 29.35 76.89 -8.64
N ALA A 191 30.25 76.68 -9.60
CA ALA A 191 30.79 77.77 -10.41
C ALA A 191 29.64 78.48 -11.18
N ASP A 192 29.71 79.80 -11.31
CA ASP A 192 28.63 80.64 -11.89
C ASP A 192 28.25 80.27 -13.34
N ASN A 193 29.12 79.53 -14.04
CA ASN A 193 28.92 79.14 -15.43
C ASN A 193 28.23 77.77 -15.62
N VAL A 194 27.76 77.11 -14.54
CA VAL A 194 27.02 75.84 -14.63
C VAL A 194 25.57 76.05 -14.17
N ASP A 195 24.63 76.04 -15.11
CA ASP A 195 23.19 76.34 -14.90
C ASP A 195 22.44 75.19 -14.17
N GLY A 196 22.80 73.93 -14.44
CA GLY A 196 22.24 72.77 -13.71
C GLY A 196 22.55 71.42 -14.36
N VAL A 197 21.97 70.34 -13.82
CA VAL A 197 22.15 68.97 -14.30
C VAL A 197 20.82 68.35 -14.72
N TYR A 198 20.70 67.98 -15.99
CA TYR A 198 19.58 67.19 -16.49
C TYR A 198 19.86 65.70 -16.32
N TYR A 199 18.87 64.95 -15.85
CA TYR A 199 18.95 63.51 -15.63
C TYR A 199 17.64 62.82 -15.98
N ARG A 200 17.64 61.49 -16.08
CA ARG A 200 16.44 60.68 -16.29
C ARG A 200 16.31 59.67 -15.16
N PRO A 201 15.19 59.58 -14.43
CA PRO A 201 15.04 58.60 -13.37
C PRO A 201 14.98 57.20 -13.99
N LEU A 202 15.57 56.22 -13.31
CA LEU A 202 15.35 54.83 -13.71
C LEU A 202 13.89 54.44 -13.44
N GLN A 203 13.28 53.75 -14.39
CA GLN A 203 11.94 53.20 -14.34
C GLN A 203 12.01 51.69 -14.44
N LYS A 204 11.13 50.99 -13.74
CA LYS A 204 10.97 49.54 -13.79
C LYS A 204 9.59 49.15 -14.32
N LEU A 205 9.54 48.14 -15.18
CA LEU A 205 8.31 47.57 -15.70
C LEU A 205 7.83 46.45 -14.77
N ILE A 206 6.57 46.49 -14.32
CA ILE A 206 5.94 45.38 -13.59
C ILE A 206 4.53 45.19 -14.15
N ASN A 207 4.20 43.97 -14.54
CA ASN A 207 2.93 43.56 -15.15
C ASN A 207 2.44 44.51 -16.27
N GLY A 208 3.35 44.93 -17.16
CA GLY A 208 3.02 45.82 -18.29
C GLY A 208 2.90 47.31 -17.96
N THR A 209 3.08 47.72 -16.69
CA THR A 209 3.06 49.12 -16.25
C THR A 209 4.43 49.60 -15.76
N TRP A 210 4.86 50.81 -16.15
CA TRP A 210 6.16 51.40 -15.77
C TRP A 210 6.07 52.25 -14.50
N TYR A 211 6.99 52.03 -13.56
CA TYR A 211 7.08 52.73 -12.27
C TYR A 211 8.46 53.39 -12.11
N ASN A 212 8.54 54.62 -11.59
CA ASN A 212 9.83 55.23 -11.22
C ASN A 212 10.47 54.47 -10.04
N VAL A 213 11.79 54.28 -10.10
CA VAL A 213 12.56 53.65 -9.02
C VAL A 213 12.98 54.72 -8.02
N ALA A 214 12.70 54.50 -6.73
CA ALA A 214 13.19 55.33 -5.64
C ALA A 214 14.60 54.87 -5.23
N SER A 215 15.49 55.80 -4.85
CA SER A 215 16.82 55.49 -4.30
C SER A 215 16.70 54.97 -2.87
N ILE A 216 17.56 54.02 -2.48
CA ILE A 216 17.79 53.62 -1.09
C ILE A 216 19.01 54.39 -0.57
#